data_AF-A0A371X1N5-F1
#
_entry.id   AF-A0A371X1N5-F1
#
_cell.length_a   1.000
_cell.length_b   1.000
_cell.length_c   1.000
_cell.angle_alpha   90.00
_cell.angle_beta   90.00
_cell.angle_gamma   90.00
#
_symmetry.space_group_name_H-M   'P 1'
#
loop_
_entity.id
_entity.type
_entity.pdbx_description
1 polymer ?
#
loop_
_entity_poly.entity_id
_entity_poly.type
_entity_poly.pdbx_seq_one_letter_code
_entity_poly.pdbx_strand_id
1 'polypeptide(L)' 'MLGLSQGELCRLSGVGRNLLNDFEAGTRVPRSGNLDKLRSELERAGAEFLALTDGTVAVRIRPARESKFQTS' A
#
# COMPACT_ATOMS: atom_id res chain seq x y z
N MET A 1 11.38 -0.55 -2.23
CA MET A 1 10.85 0.21 -3.40
C MET A 1 10.14 1.49 -2.99
N LEU A 2 9.34 1.54 -1.91
CA LEU A 2 8.74 2.80 -1.39
C LEU A 2 9.39 3.32 -0.09
N GLY A 3 10.42 2.64 0.43
CA GLY A 3 10.96 2.93 1.77
C GLY A 3 10.01 2.61 2.93
N LEU A 4 8.83 2.05 2.63
CA LEU A 4 7.80 1.70 3.61
C LEU A 4 7.89 0.21 3.97
N SER A 5 8.07 -0.09 5.26
CA SER A 5 7.92 -1.46 5.74
C SER A 5 6.44 -1.86 5.81
N GLN A 6 6.17 -3.15 5.77
CA GLN A 6 4.82 -3.68 5.94
C GLN A 6 4.22 -3.28 7.30
N GLY A 7 5.04 -3.16 8.36
CA GLY A 7 4.58 -2.76 9.69
C GLY A 7 4.14 -1.29 9.72
N GLU A 8 4.88 -0.43 9.03
CA GLU A 8 4.51 0.97 8.85
C GLU A 8 3.26 1.13 8.00
N LEU A 9 3.10 0.33 6.93
CA LEU A 9 1.88 0.32 6.12
C LEU A 9 0.66 -0.08 6.97
N CYS A 10 0.76 -1.12 7.79
CA CYS A 10 -0.30 -1.49 8.73
C CYS A 10 -0.64 -0.34 9.69
N ARG A 11 0.37 0.29 10.29
CA ARG A 11 0.20 1.38 11.24
C ARG A 11 -0.48 2.59 10.61
N LEU A 12 -0.07 2.98 9.40
CA LEU A 12 -0.62 4.13 8.69
C LEU A 12 -2.04 3.88 8.16
N SER A 13 -2.30 2.68 7.63
CA SER A 13 -3.61 2.32 7.03
C SER A 13 -4.65 1.91 8.08
N GLY A 14 -4.23 1.58 9.30
CA GLY A 14 -5.08 1.00 10.32
C GLY A 14 -5.52 -0.45 10.03
N VAL A 15 -4.94 -1.10 9.03
CA VAL A 15 -5.19 -2.51 8.71
C VAL A 15 -4.32 -3.39 9.60
N GLY A 16 -4.95 -4.36 10.27
CA GLY A 16 -4.26 -5.32 11.13
C GLY A 16 -3.23 -6.15 10.38
N ARG A 17 -2.09 -6.44 11.04
CA ARG A 17 -0.96 -7.14 10.40
C ARG A 17 -1.28 -8.56 9.96
N ASN A 18 -2.01 -9.32 10.78
CA ASN A 18 -2.48 -10.66 10.40
C ASN A 18 -3.43 -10.61 9.20
N LEU A 19 -4.28 -9.59 9.13
CA LEU A 19 -5.21 -9.43 8.02
C LEU A 19 -4.49 -9.08 6.72
N LEU A 20 -3.45 -8.25 6.77
CA LEU A 20 -2.58 -7.98 5.62
C LEU A 20 -1.82 -9.24 5.18
N ASN A 21 -1.29 -10.02 6.13
CA ASN A 21 -0.64 -11.30 5.82
C ASN A 21 -1.61 -12.28 5.12
N ASP A 22 -2.86 -12.37 5.59
CA ASP A 22 -3.87 -13.22 4.94
C ASP A 22 -4.15 -12.77 3.50
N PHE A 23 -4.16 -11.45 3.24
CA PHE A 23 -4.35 -10.90 1.90
C PHE A 23 -3.18 -11.23 0.99
N GLU A 24 -1.95 -11.07 1.47
CA GLU A 24 -0.73 -11.39 0.69
C GLU A 24 -0.59 -12.90 0.43
N ALA A 25 -1.01 -13.73 1.38
CA ALA A 25 -1.03 -15.19 1.23
C ALA A 25 -2.21 -15.70 0.38
N GLY A 26 -3.15 -14.82 -0.01
CA GLY A 26 -4.36 -15.20 -0.74
C GLY A 26 -5.36 -16.05 0.06
N THR A 27 -5.18 -16.14 1.38
CA THR A 27 -6.06 -16.96 2.26
C THR A 27 -7.38 -16.25 2.58
N ARG A 28 -7.46 -14.94 2.33
CA ARG A 28 -8.66 -14.14 2.55
C ARG A 28 -8.87 -13.12 1.44
N VAL A 29 -10.11 -13.02 0.96
CA VAL A 29 -10.51 -11.97 0.02
C VAL A 29 -10.65 -10.63 0.78
N PRO A 30 -9.92 -9.58 0.39
CA PRO A 30 -10.02 -8.27 1.02
C PRO A 30 -11.39 -7.63 0.78
N ARG A 31 -11.95 -6.98 1.81
CA ARG A 31 -13.10 -6.07 1.63
C ARG A 31 -12.62 -4.76 1.02
N SER A 32 -13.46 -4.12 0.19
CA SER A 32 -13.14 -2.86 -0.51
C SER A 32 -12.54 -1.80 0.42
N GLY A 33 -13.16 -1.55 1.57
CA GLY A 33 -12.67 -0.53 2.51
C GLY A 33 -11.28 -0.77 3.11
N ASN A 34 -10.77 -2.00 3.14
CA ASN A 34 -9.38 -2.26 3.56
C ASN A 34 -8.40 -2.04 2.42
N LEU A 35 -8.80 -2.39 1.19
CA LEU A 35 -8.00 -2.13 0.00
C LEU A 35 -7.85 -0.62 -0.24
N ASP A 36 -8.91 0.15 -0.04
CA ASP A 36 -8.88 1.60 -0.20
C ASP A 36 -7.91 2.27 0.78
N LYS A 37 -7.90 1.81 2.04
CA LYS A 37 -6.96 2.29 3.06
C LYS A 37 -5.51 1.95 2.72
N LEU A 38 -5.24 0.71 2.32
CA LEU A 38 -3.89 0.28 1.91
C LEU A 38 -3.43 1.03 0.66
N ARG A 39 -4.29 1.16 -0.34
CA ARG A 39 -4.04 1.92 -1.57
C ARG A 39 -3.68 3.36 -1.26
N SER A 40 -4.51 4.05 -0.46
CA SER A 40 -4.27 5.45 -0.07
C SER A 40 -2.90 5.64 0.55
N GLU A 41 -2.49 4.79 1.50
CA GLU A 41 -1.17 4.95 2.14
C GLU A 41 0.00 4.59 1.21
N LEU A 42 -0.17 3.61 0.33
CA LEU A 42 0.82 3.33 -0.72
C LEU A 42 0.96 4.50 -1.70
N GLU A 43 -0.15 5.14 -2.07
CA GLU A 43 -0.14 6.33 -2.93
C GLU A 43 0.52 7.53 -2.26
N ARG A 44 0.26 7.74 -0.96
CA ARG A 44 0.95 8.76 -0.15
C ARG A 44 2.46 8.50 -0.04
N ALA A 45 2.87 7.23 -0.02
CA ALA A 45 4.27 6.82 -0.05
C ALA A 45 4.92 6.97 -1.43
N GLY A 46 4.15 7.28 -2.49
CA GLY A 46 4.65 7.55 -3.84
C GLY A 46 4.35 6.48 -4.88
N ALA A 47 3.49 5.51 -4.56
CA ALA A 47 2.91 4.64 -5.58
C ALA A 47 1.80 5.36 -6.36
N GLU A 48 1.53 4.90 -7.56
CA GLU A 48 0.36 5.32 -8.34
C GLU A 48 -0.21 4.10 -9.05
N PHE A 49 -1.47 3.79 -8.76
CA PHE A 49 -2.18 2.69 -9.39
C PHE A 49 -2.85 3.19 -10.67
N LEU A 50 -2.48 2.59 -11.80
CA LEU A 50 -2.96 2.95 -13.12
C LEU A 50 -3.78 1.78 -13.66
N ALA A 51 -5.06 2.02 -13.92
CA ALA A 51 -5.88 1.10 -14.69
C ALA A 51 -5.59 1.30 -16.18
N LEU A 52 -5.22 0.23 -16.87
CA LEU A 52 -4.92 0.25 -18.29
C LEU A 52 -6.16 -0.16 -19.09
N THR A 53 -6.24 0.27 -20.36
CA THR A 53 -7.40 0.05 -21.24
C THR A 53 -7.63 -1.42 -21.59
N ASP A 54 -6.60 -2.27 -21.45
CA ASP A 54 -6.67 -3.72 -21.66
C ASP A 54 -7.16 -4.47 -20.41
N GLY A 55 -7.61 -3.76 -19.37
CA GLY A 55 -8.08 -4.35 -18.11
C GLY A 55 -6.94 -4.75 -17.17
N THR A 56 -5.69 -4.47 -17.51
CA THR A 56 -4.55 -4.72 -16.62
C THR A 56 -4.29 -3.51 -15.70
N VAL A 57 -3.46 -3.73 -14.68
CA VAL A 57 -3.08 -2.70 -13.71
C VAL A 57 -1.57 -2.53 -13.71
N ALA A 58 -1.12 -1.28 -13.78
CA ALA A 58 0.27 -0.91 -13.58
C ALA A 58 0.44 -0.12 -12.28
N VAL A 59 1.62 -0.27 -11.66
CA VAL A 59 2.02 0.55 -10.50
C VAL A 59 3.23 1.38 -10.90
N ARG A 60 3.08 2.70 -10.93
CA ARG A 60 4.20 3.62 -11.08
C ARG A 60 4.73 3.98 -9.70
N ILE A 61 6.05 3.96 -9.55
CA ILE A 61 6.73 4.43 -8.34
C ILE A 61 7.40 5.75 -8.69
N ARG A 62 7.10 6.83 -7.95
CA ARG A 62 7.85 8.09 -8.09
C ARG A 62 9.09 8.02 -7.20
N PRO A 63 10.32 7.98 -7.77
CA PRO A 63 11.54 8.02 -6.98
C PRO A 63 11.82 9.45 -6.51
N ALA A 64 10.95 10.00 -5.67
CA ALA A 64 11.14 11.31 -5.04
C ALA A 64 10.15 11.53 -3.89
N ARG A 65 10.20 10.65 -2.88
CA ARG A 65 9.92 11.03 -1.49
C ARG A 65 10.82 10.17 -0.61
N GLU A 66 12.07 10.60 -0.43
CA GLU A 66 12.75 10.33 0.83
C GLU A 66 11.89 10.97 1.93
N SER A 67 10.87 10.25 2.43
CA SER A 67 10.21 10.63 3.66
C SER A 67 11.22 10.38 4.77
N LYS A 68 12.01 11.43 5.06
CA LYS A 68 12.61 11.62 6.37
C LYS A 68 11.49 11.58 7.41
N PHE A 69 11.16 10.41 7.93
CA PHE A 69 10.59 10.32 9.28
C PHE A 69 11.74 10.59 10.24
N GLN A 70 12.05 11.88 10.41
CA GLN A 70 12.87 12.39 11.49
C GLN A 70 12.06 12.17 12.77
N THR A 71 12.58 11.30 13.64
CA THR A 71 12.14 11.13 15.02
C THR A 71 12.05 12.48 15.73
N SER A 72 10.94 12.74 16.40
CA SER A 72 10.82 13.71 17.50
C SER A 72 10.06 13.04 18.62
#